data_AF-B8CEC0-F1
#
_entry.id   AF-B8CEC0-F1
#
_cell.length_a   1.000
_cell.length_b   1.000
_cell.length_c   1.000
_cell.angle_alpha   90.00
_cell.angle_beta   90.00
_cell.angle_gamma   90.00
#
_symmetry.space_group_name_H-M   'P 1'
#
loop_
_entity.id
_entity.type
_entity.pdbx_description
1 polymer ?
#
loop_
_entity_poly.entity_id
_entity_poly.type
_entity_poly.pdbx_seq_one_letter_code
_entity_poly.pdbx_strand_id
1 'polypeptide(L)'
;MKQLLDKELMYTPMKEVCCRFPEWLAKNKESLSVQEYERYGKQYVYFQKIVRVYETEPENFARLMELMQDIQEYGQPPVEIIKDLAPELEF
;
A
#
# COMPACT_ATOMS: atom_id res chain seq x y z
N MET A 1 15.54 -4.91 -6.81
CA MET A 1 14.87 -4.05 -5.81
C MET A 1 14.70 -2.61 -6.28
N LYS A 2 15.74 -1.85 -6.71
CA LYS A 2 15.54 -0.47 -7.20
C LYS A 2 14.58 -0.35 -8.39
N GLN A 3 14.65 -1.24 -9.37
CA GLN A 3 13.71 -1.27 -10.50
C GLN A 3 12.27 -1.63 -10.08
N LEU A 4 12.09 -2.35 -8.96
CA LEU A 4 10.77 -2.70 -8.43
C LEU A 4 10.09 -1.52 -7.70
N LEU A 5 10.85 -0.46 -7.41
CA LEU A 5 10.36 0.77 -6.76
C LEU A 5 10.42 1.95 -7.71
N ASP A 6 10.53 1.68 -9.01
CA ASP A 6 10.53 2.73 -10.01
C ASP A 6 9.17 3.45 -9.99
N LYS A 7 9.20 4.78 -10.00
CA LYS A 7 7.98 5.59 -9.95
C LYS A 7 7.06 5.29 -11.13
N GLU A 8 7.60 5.10 -12.33
CA GLU A 8 6.79 4.85 -13.53
C GLU A 8 6.00 3.55 -13.41
N LEU A 9 6.56 2.56 -12.71
CA LEU A 9 5.93 1.27 -12.49
C LEU A 9 5.01 1.26 -11.27
N MET A 10 5.42 1.89 -10.17
CA MET A 10 4.79 1.70 -8.86
C MET A 10 3.87 2.83 -8.43
N TYR A 11 4.02 4.05 -8.96
CA TYR A 11 3.20 5.18 -8.51
C TYR A 11 1.72 4.95 -8.78
N THR A 12 1.38 4.54 -9.99
CA THR A 12 -0.02 4.29 -10.40
C THR A 12 -0.67 3.19 -9.55
N PRO A 13 -0.06 1.98 -9.41
CA PRO A 13 -0.59 0.96 -8.51
C PRO A 13 -0.79 1.45 -7.07
N MET A 14 0.22 2.12 -6.49
CA MET A 14 0.14 2.59 -5.09
C MET A 14 -0.96 3.65 -4.89
N LYS A 15 -1.20 4.49 -5.90
CA LYS A 15 -2.27 5.48 -5.88
C LYS A 15 -3.65 4.82 -5.96
N GLU A 16 -3.80 3.81 -6.80
CA GLU A 16 -5.04 3.05 -6.92
C GLU A 16 -5.34 2.24 -5.63
N VAL A 17 -4.32 1.66 -4.97
CA VAL A 17 -4.48 1.10 -3.60
C VAL A 17 -5.11 2.13 -2.68
N CYS A 18 -4.55 3.35 -2.64
CA CYS A 18 -5.02 4.41 -1.75
C CYS A 18 -6.46 4.84 -2.04
N CYS A 19 -6.89 4.81 -3.30
CA CYS A 19 -8.27 5.12 -3.67
C CYS A 19 -9.26 4.04 -3.20
N ARG A 20 -8.87 2.77 -3.28
CA ARG A 20 -9.76 1.63 -2.97
C ARG A 20 -9.81 1.28 -1.48
N PHE A 21 -8.74 1.56 -0.73
CA PHE A 21 -8.61 1.17 0.66
C PHE A 21 -9.74 1.70 1.58
N PRO A 22 -10.15 2.98 1.48
CA PRO A 22 -11.22 3.52 2.33
C PRO A 22 -12.57 2.81 2.10
N GLU A 23 -12.91 2.54 0.84
CA GLU A 23 -14.15 1.81 0.49
C GLU A 23 -14.10 0.37 1.00
N TRP A 24 -12.95 -0.29 0.88
CA TRP A 24 -12.76 -1.65 1.39
C TRP A 24 -12.87 -1.70 2.91
N LEU A 25 -12.26 -0.75 3.63
CA LEU A 25 -12.39 -0.65 5.09
C LEU A 25 -13.84 -0.41 5.50
N ALA A 26 -14.56 0.48 4.83
CA ALA A 26 -15.96 0.75 5.13
C ALA A 26 -16.83 -0.49 4.92
N LYS A 27 -16.63 -1.21 3.81
CA LYS A 27 -17.38 -2.44 3.47
C LYS A 27 -17.11 -3.58 4.45
N ASN A 28 -15.87 -3.72 4.94
CA ASN A 28 -15.46 -4.82 5.81
C ASN A 28 -15.48 -4.48 7.30
N LYS A 29 -15.96 -3.29 7.68
CA LYS A 29 -15.94 -2.84 9.08
C LYS A 29 -16.65 -3.79 10.05
N GLU A 30 -17.75 -4.40 9.61
CA GLU A 30 -18.54 -5.32 10.43
C GLU A 30 -17.98 -6.76 10.44
N SER A 31 -17.22 -7.14 9.41
CA SER A 31 -16.61 -8.47 9.30
C SER A 31 -15.23 -8.56 9.96
N LEU A 32 -14.55 -7.42 10.13
CA LEU A 32 -13.23 -7.33 10.74
C LEU A 32 -13.32 -7.16 12.26
N SER A 33 -12.39 -7.79 12.98
CA SER A 33 -12.14 -7.41 14.36
C SER A 33 -11.57 -5.99 14.46
N VAL A 34 -11.69 -5.37 15.64
CA VAL A 34 -11.12 -4.03 15.90
C VAL A 34 -9.62 -3.99 15.59
N GLN A 35 -8.89 -5.04 15.98
CA GLN A 35 -7.45 -5.14 15.77
C GLN A 35 -7.08 -5.23 14.28
N GLU A 36 -7.86 -5.98 13.50
CA GLU A 36 -7.64 -6.08 12.05
C GLU A 36 -7.98 -4.76 11.36
N TYR A 37 -9.10 -4.13 11.72
CA TYR A 37 -9.50 -2.83 11.18
C TYR A 37 -8.42 -1.77 11.42
N GLU A 38 -7.88 -1.72 12.64
CA GLU A 38 -6.78 -0.81 13.00
C GLU A 38 -5.51 -1.13 12.20
N ARG A 39 -5.13 -2.41 12.08
CA ARG A 39 -3.97 -2.86 11.31
C ARG A 39 -4.07 -2.47 9.84
N TYR A 40 -5.22 -2.73 9.22
CA TYR A 40 -5.49 -2.31 7.84
C TYR A 40 -5.53 -0.79 7.70
N GLY A 41 -6.06 -0.07 8.69
CA GLY A 41 -5.97 1.39 8.76
C GLY A 41 -4.53 1.90 8.81
N LYS A 42 -3.62 1.21 9.51
CA LYS A 42 -2.18 1.54 9.49
C LYS A 42 -1.58 1.32 8.12
N GLN A 43 -1.83 0.17 7.49
CA GLN A 43 -1.35 -0.12 6.14
C GLN A 43 -1.79 0.97 5.15
N TYR A 44 -3.06 1.42 5.20
CA TYR A 44 -3.57 2.52 4.38
C TYR A 44 -2.72 3.79 4.52
N VAL A 45 -2.41 4.19 5.75
CA VAL A 45 -1.56 5.37 6.03
C VAL A 45 -0.16 5.20 5.42
N TYR A 46 0.41 3.99 5.44
CA TYR A 46 1.70 3.73 4.80
C TYR A 46 1.63 3.85 3.28
N PHE A 47 0.59 3.31 2.64
CA PHE A 47 0.39 3.51 1.20
C PHE A 47 0.28 4.99 0.83
N GLN A 48 -0.44 5.80 1.63
CA GLN A 48 -0.52 7.25 1.42
C GLN A 48 0.85 7.93 1.54
N LYS A 49 1.67 7.52 2.51
CA LYS A 49 3.05 8.03 2.64
C LYS A 49 3.91 7.66 1.44
N ILE A 50 3.80 6.43 0.93
CA ILE A 50 4.53 5.97 -0.25
C ILE A 50 4.14 6.80 -1.48
N VAL A 51 2.84 6.98 -1.73
CA VAL A 51 2.33 7.84 -2.82
C VAL A 51 2.86 9.27 -2.68
N ARG A 52 2.86 9.81 -1.45
CA ARG A 52 3.39 11.14 -1.18
C ARG A 52 4.88 11.25 -1.51
N VAL A 53 5.69 10.26 -1.13
CA VAL A 53 7.13 10.24 -1.44
C VAL A 53 7.35 10.17 -2.95
N TYR A 54 6.58 9.37 -3.70
CA TYR A 54 6.65 9.40 -5.16
C TYR A 54 6.30 10.77 -5.76
N GLU A 55 5.41 11.54 -5.13
CA GLU A 55 5.03 12.88 -5.60
C GLU A 55 6.06 13.96 -5.26
N THR A 56 6.67 13.91 -4.09
CA THR A 56 7.56 14.98 -3.58
C THR A 56 9.03 14.67 -3.71
N GLU A 57 9.42 13.40 -3.53
CA GLU A 57 10.80 12.94 -3.43
C GLU A 57 10.98 11.63 -4.23
N PRO A 58 10.69 11.62 -5.54
CA PRO A 58 10.64 10.40 -6.36
C PRO A 58 11.98 9.65 -6.45
N GLU A 59 13.11 10.34 -6.24
CA GLU A 59 14.46 9.76 -6.25
C GLU A 59 14.89 9.25 -4.86
N ASN A 60 14.09 9.46 -3.82
CA ASN A 60 14.39 9.02 -2.46
C ASN A 60 14.04 7.53 -2.25
N PHE A 61 14.77 6.67 -2.98
CA PHE A 61 14.59 5.22 -2.93
C PHE A 61 14.82 4.64 -1.53
N ALA A 62 15.70 5.25 -0.73
CA ALA A 62 15.94 4.83 0.65
C ALA A 62 14.66 4.94 1.49
N ARG A 63 13.97 6.09 1.38
CA ARG A 63 12.70 6.32 2.09
C ARG A 63 11.58 5.42 1.57
N LEU A 64 11.50 5.20 0.26
CA LEU A 64 10.53 4.26 -0.33
C LEU A 64 10.74 2.83 0.19
N MET A 65 12.01 2.37 0.25
CA MET A 65 12.33 1.05 0.80
C MET A 65 11.98 0.94 2.28
N GLU A 66 12.29 1.95 3.08
CA GLU A 66 11.94 1.99 4.51
C GLU A 66 10.43 1.85 4.71
N LEU A 67 9.63 2.65 4.00
CA LEU A 67 8.16 2.59 4.10
C LEU A 67 7.58 1.23 3.64
N MET A 68 8.19 0.62 2.62
CA MET A 68 7.82 -0.72 2.14
C MET A 68 8.24 -1.84 3.10
N GLN A 69 9.25 -1.63 3.94
CA GLN A 69 9.61 -2.58 4.99
C GLN A 69 8.68 -2.40 6.20
N ASP A 70 8.46 -1.16 6.62
CA ASP A 70 7.56 -0.84 7.73
C ASP A 70 6.14 -1.39 7.51
N ILE A 71 5.62 -1.35 6.27
CA ILE A 71 4.28 -1.86 5.99
C ILE A 71 4.18 -3.37 6.23
N GLN A 72 5.28 -4.13 6.05
CA GLN A 72 5.29 -5.59 6.27
C GLN A 72 5.09 -5.95 7.74
N GLU A 73 5.45 -5.06 8.69
CA GLU A 73 5.17 -5.26 10.12
C GLU A 73 3.67 -5.33 10.43
N TYR A 74 2.85 -4.71 9.57
CA TYR A 74 1.39 -4.75 9.67
C TYR A 74 0.78 -5.91 8.89
N GLY A 75 1.60 -6.85 8.39
CA GLY A 75 1.16 -8.02 7.63
C GLY A 75 0.86 -7.71 6.17
N GLN A 76 0.24 -8.68 5.48
CA GLN A 76 -0.07 -8.54 4.06
C GLN A 76 -1.24 -7.58 3.81
N PRO A 77 -1.18 -6.76 2.74
CA PRO A 77 -2.31 -5.94 2.31
C PRO A 77 -3.51 -6.79 1.85
N PRO A 78 -4.75 -6.23 1.85
CA PRO A 78 -5.93 -6.96 1.42
C PRO A 78 -5.79 -7.47 -0.02
N VAL A 79 -5.88 -8.78 -0.21
CA VAL A 79 -5.72 -9.45 -1.52
C VAL A 79 -6.71 -8.93 -2.56
N GLU A 80 -7.91 -8.52 -2.14
CA GLU A 80 -8.95 -7.93 -2.98
C GLU A 80 -8.54 -6.60 -3.61
N ILE A 81 -7.66 -5.84 -2.94
CA ILE A 81 -7.14 -4.59 -3.47
C ILE A 81 -5.95 -4.88 -4.38
N ILE A 82 -5.06 -5.78 -3.97
CA ILE A 82 -3.77 -6.03 -4.63
C ILE A 82 -3.91 -6.84 -5.92
N LYS A 83 -4.86 -7.79 -5.98
CA LYS A 83 -5.05 -8.68 -7.15
C LYS A 83 -5.25 -7.94 -8.47
N ASP A 84 -5.89 -6.78 -8.43
CA ASP A 84 -6.20 -6.03 -9.65
C ASP A 84 -5.05 -5.12 -10.08
N LEU A 85 -4.07 -4.87 -9.20
CA LEU A 85 -3.05 -3.85 -9.39
C LEU A 85 -1.75 -4.39 -9.98
N ALA A 86 -1.47 -5.66 -9.73
CA ALA A 86 -0.32 -6.33 -10.30
C ALA A 86 -0.58 -7.84 -10.34
N PRO A 87 -1.36 -8.32 -11.33
CA PRO A 87 -1.57 -9.76 -11.52
C PRO A 87 -0.24 -10.51 -11.76
N GLU A 88 0.83 -9.79 -12.14
CA GLU A 88 2.17 -10.32 -12.37
C GLU A 88 3.08 -10.30 -11.12
N LEU A 89 2.70 -9.61 -10.05
CA LEU A 89 3.45 -9.62 -8.78
C LEU A 89 2.84 -10.71 -7.89
N GLU A 90 3.40 -11.92 -7.97
CA GLU A 90 3.14 -12.98 -7.00
C GLU A 90 3.68 -12.51 -5.63
N PHE A 91 2.78 -12.19 -4.69
CA PHE A 91 3.09 -11.89 -3.28
C PHE A 91 2.93 -13.11 -2.39
#